data_AF-A0A0A5GAJ7-F1
#
_entry.id   AF-A0A0A5GAJ7-F1
#
_cell.length_a   1.000
_cell.length_b   1.000
_cell.length_c   1.000
_cell.angle_alpha   90.00
_cell.angle_beta   90.00
_cell.angle_gamma   90.00
#
_symmetry.space_group_name_H-M   'P 1'
#
loop_
_entity.id
_entity.type
_entity.pdbx_description
1 polymer ?
#
loop_
_entity_poly.entity_id
_entity_poly.type
_entity_poly.pdbx_seq_one_letter_code
_entity_poly.pdbx_strand_id
1 'polypeptide(L)'
;MSTKLIYRIIVFILVVTLVIIGNMYRKERVENEENYEDFLNDLHFNLYHAIDYAETIQEKKPKGDSLDDFLHGFEGKMMRLYYLVGFSRSYVDLNVPKHFFYQSPKIILEGFYIQEEINKKRIPPFNQDGKLDKEELLILETMTGYMKQVKRGIEVSSNKVNTELPKDKLEQLIFKQVSHNYPKTYFDAINK
;
A
#
# COMPACT_ATOMS: atom_id res chain seq x y z
N MET A 1 -11.16 39.36 -47.89
CA MET A 1 -11.82 38.90 -46.65
C MET A 1 -11.69 40.01 -45.61
N SER A 2 -12.79 40.48 -45.01
CA SER A 2 -12.72 41.60 -44.04
C SER A 2 -11.96 41.18 -42.78
N THR A 3 -11.11 42.07 -42.25
CA THR A 3 -10.37 41.88 -40.99
C THR A 3 -11.30 41.47 -39.83
N LYS A 4 -12.54 41.98 -39.84
CA LYS A 4 -13.58 41.62 -38.86
C LYS A 4 -14.04 40.16 -38.98
N LEU A 5 -14.07 39.61 -40.20
CA LEU A 5 -14.44 38.22 -40.45
C LEU A 5 -13.33 37.27 -39.97
N ILE A 6 -12.06 37.62 -40.25
CA ILE A 6 -10.89 36.87 -39.78
C ILE A 6 -10.86 36.83 -38.25
N TYR A 7 -11.06 37.99 -37.59
CA TYR A 7 -11.10 38.05 -36.13
C TYR A 7 -12.22 37.18 -35.53
N ARG A 8 -13.43 37.20 -36.11
CA ARG A 8 -14.54 36.35 -35.66
C ARG A 8 -14.22 34.85 -35.77
N ILE A 9 -13.56 34.43 -36.84
CA ILE A 9 -13.16 33.03 -37.03
C ILE A 9 -12.10 32.63 -36.00
N ILE A 10 -11.10 33.48 -35.75
CA ILE A 10 -10.07 33.21 -34.73
C ILE A 10 -10.68 33.10 -33.34
N VAL A 11 -11.57 34.03 -32.96
CA VAL A 11 -12.27 33.98 -31.67
C VAL A 11 -13.13 32.72 -31.57
N PHE A 12 -13.83 32.34 -32.63
CA PHE A 12 -14.61 31.11 -32.65
C PHE A 12 -13.74 29.87 -32.43
N ILE A 13 -12.60 29.78 -33.12
CA ILE A 13 -11.65 28.66 -32.95
C ILE A 13 -11.11 28.63 -31.52
N LEU A 14 -10.75 29.78 -30.93
CA LEU A 14 -10.29 29.86 -29.56
C LEU A 14 -11.34 29.38 -28.55
N VAL A 15 -12.60 29.81 -28.71
CA VAL A 15 -13.70 29.39 -27.84
C VAL A 15 -13.93 27.88 -27.96
N VAL A 16 -13.98 27.34 -29.18
CA VAL A 16 -14.14 25.89 -29.40
C VAL A 16 -12.98 25.11 -28.77
N THR A 17 -11.75 25.59 -28.93
CA THR A 17 -10.56 24.96 -28.35
C THR A 17 -10.61 24.96 -26.83
N LEU A 18 -10.99 26.08 -26.20
CA LEU A 18 -11.16 26.17 -24.75
C LEU A 18 -12.24 25.23 -24.22
N VAL A 19 -13.36 25.08 -24.94
CA VAL A 19 -14.44 24.14 -24.57
C VAL A 19 -13.96 22.69 -24.66
N ILE A 20 -13.21 22.33 -25.72
CA ILE A 20 -12.67 20.98 -25.88
C ILE A 20 -11.65 20.67 -24.78
N ILE A 21 -10.67 21.55 -24.56
CA ILE A 21 -9.64 21.38 -23.52
C ILE A 21 -10.29 21.32 -22.13
N GLY A 22 -11.24 22.21 -21.85
CA GLY A 22 -11.97 22.23 -20.58
C GLY A 22 -12.75 20.94 -20.32
N ASN A 23 -13.40 20.39 -21.35
CA ASN A 23 -14.09 19.10 -21.25
C ASN A 23 -13.12 17.93 -21.05
N MET A 24 -11.98 17.92 -21.75
CA MET A 24 -10.93 16.90 -21.55
C MET A 24 -10.39 16.93 -20.12
N TYR A 25 -10.05 18.12 -19.62
CA TYR A 25 -9.55 18.30 -18.25
C TYR A 25 -10.58 17.88 -17.20
N ARG A 26 -11.87 18.22 -17.41
CA ARG A 26 -12.94 17.79 -16.50
C ARG A 26 -13.08 16.27 -16.48
N LYS A 27 -13.04 15.63 -17.66
CA LYS A 27 -13.16 14.18 -17.78
C LYS A 27 -12.00 13.46 -17.08
N GLU A 28 -10.77 13.89 -17.36
CA GLU A 28 -9.57 13.34 -16.71
C GLU A 28 -9.60 13.51 -15.19
N ARG A 29 -10.10 14.66 -14.72
CA ARG A 29 -10.27 14.89 -13.27
C ARG A 29 -11.29 13.94 -12.64
N VAL A 30 -12.46 13.76 -13.26
CA VAL A 30 -13.50 12.85 -12.75
C VAL A 30 -12.98 11.41 -12.74
N GLU A 31 -12.35 10.96 -13.83
CA GLU A 31 -11.74 9.63 -13.92
C GLU A 31 -10.66 9.44 -12.83
N ASN A 32 -9.83 10.46 -12.57
CA ASN A 32 -8.83 10.41 -11.50
C ASN A 32 -9.42 10.41 -10.08
N GLU A 33 -10.57 11.05 -9.87
CA GLU A 33 -11.29 11.04 -8.59
C GLU A 33 -11.96 9.67 -8.37
N GLU A 34 -12.66 9.12 -9.36
CA GLU A 34 -13.27 7.77 -9.33
C GLU A 34 -12.21 6.68 -9.10
N ASN A 35 -11.11 6.70 -9.86
CA ASN A 35 -10.01 5.74 -9.69
C ASN A 35 -9.38 5.79 -8.28
N TYR A 36 -9.37 6.98 -7.65
CA TYR A 36 -8.82 7.14 -6.31
C TYR A 36 -9.77 6.61 -5.23
N GLU A 37 -11.08 6.83 -5.40
CA GLU A 37 -12.11 6.24 -4.54
C GLU A 37 -12.06 4.71 -4.58
N ASP A 38 -12.04 4.13 -5.79
CA ASP A 38 -11.94 2.68 -5.99
C ASP A 38 -10.69 2.11 -5.33
N PHE A 39 -9.55 2.80 -5.50
CA PHE A 39 -8.32 2.42 -4.83
C PHE A 39 -8.41 2.41 -3.30
N LEU A 40 -9.04 3.42 -2.68
CA LEU A 40 -9.18 3.47 -1.23
C LEU A 40 -10.03 2.31 -0.70
N ASN A 41 -11.09 1.96 -1.44
CA ASN A 41 -11.95 0.82 -1.13
C ASN A 41 -11.18 -0.51 -1.27
N ASP A 42 -10.45 -0.70 -2.37
CA ASP A 42 -9.62 -1.87 -2.58
C ASP A 42 -8.52 -1.98 -1.52
N LEU A 43 -7.92 -0.86 -1.12
CA LEU A 43 -6.89 -0.83 -0.09
C LEU A 43 -7.48 -1.26 1.25
N HIS A 44 -8.63 -0.72 1.63
CA HIS A 44 -9.34 -1.10 2.85
C HIS A 44 -9.66 -2.60 2.89
N PHE A 45 -10.20 -3.12 1.80
CA PHE A 45 -10.60 -4.52 1.69
C PHE A 45 -9.40 -5.47 1.73
N ASN A 46 -8.33 -5.16 1.00
CA ASN A 46 -7.11 -5.98 1.00
C ASN A 46 -6.38 -5.90 2.36
N LEU A 47 -6.41 -4.75 3.04
CA LEU A 47 -5.88 -4.61 4.40
C LEU A 47 -6.66 -5.48 5.38
N TYR A 48 -8.00 -5.45 5.31
CA TYR A 48 -8.86 -6.30 6.14
C TYR A 48 -8.47 -7.78 6.02
N HIS A 49 -8.35 -8.29 4.79
CA HIS A 49 -7.97 -9.68 4.56
C HIS A 49 -6.55 -10.04 5.01
N ALA A 50 -5.58 -9.16 4.82
CA ALA A 50 -4.23 -9.40 5.28
C ALA A 50 -4.14 -9.40 6.81
N ILE A 51 -4.85 -8.49 7.48
CA ILE A 51 -4.94 -8.40 8.94
C ILE A 51 -5.59 -9.66 9.51
N ASP A 52 -6.78 -10.02 9.03
CA ASP A 52 -7.54 -11.20 9.49
C ASP A 52 -6.73 -12.49 9.35
N TYR A 53 -6.01 -12.62 8.24
CA TYR A 53 -5.17 -13.78 8.00
C TYR A 53 -3.93 -13.81 8.90
N ALA A 54 -3.28 -12.67 9.13
CA ALA A 54 -2.16 -12.57 10.06
C ALA A 54 -2.58 -12.86 11.52
N GLU A 55 -3.72 -12.33 11.95
CA GLU A 55 -4.31 -12.63 13.27
C GLU A 55 -4.62 -14.12 13.40
N THR A 56 -5.18 -14.74 12.35
CA THR A 56 -5.42 -16.19 12.33
C THR A 56 -4.14 -16.99 12.56
N ILE A 57 -3.02 -16.60 11.96
CA ILE A 57 -1.72 -17.24 12.18
C ILE A 57 -1.25 -17.06 13.63
N GLN A 58 -1.37 -15.85 14.18
CA GLN A 58 -0.99 -15.53 15.57
C GLN A 58 -1.81 -16.30 16.60
N GLU A 59 -3.11 -16.47 16.34
CA GLU A 59 -4.04 -17.19 17.22
C GLU A 59 -3.84 -18.71 17.13
N LYS A 60 -3.82 -19.27 15.91
CA LYS A 60 -3.75 -20.73 15.70
C LYS A 60 -2.36 -21.30 15.92
N LYS A 61 -1.31 -20.49 15.75
CA LYS A 61 0.11 -20.88 15.88
C LYS A 61 0.40 -22.21 15.14
N PRO A 62 0.14 -22.26 13.82
CA PRO A 62 0.30 -23.48 13.04
C PRO A 62 1.76 -23.97 13.03
N LYS A 63 1.95 -25.25 12.71
CA LYS A 63 3.26 -25.91 12.72
C LYS A 63 3.38 -26.90 11.55
N GLY A 64 4.61 -27.20 11.15
CA GLY A 64 4.93 -28.10 10.05
C GLY A 64 4.27 -27.65 8.74
N ASP A 65 3.77 -28.61 7.96
CA ASP A 65 3.13 -28.35 6.66
C ASP A 65 1.97 -27.34 6.74
N SER A 66 1.22 -27.35 7.87
CA SER A 66 0.17 -26.37 8.07
C SER A 66 0.72 -24.94 8.16
N LEU A 67 1.87 -24.74 8.81
CA LEU A 67 2.50 -23.41 8.87
C LEU A 67 2.88 -22.94 7.48
N ASP A 68 3.44 -23.80 6.64
CA ASP A 68 3.77 -23.45 5.25
C ASP A 68 2.55 -22.98 4.47
N ASP A 69 1.42 -23.70 4.55
CA ASP A 69 0.18 -23.30 3.88
C ASP A 69 -0.29 -21.91 4.33
N PHE A 70 -0.21 -21.65 5.64
CA PHE A 70 -0.53 -20.34 6.20
C PHE A 70 0.45 -19.26 5.72
N LEU A 71 1.75 -19.51 5.71
CA LEU A 71 2.73 -18.51 5.27
C LEU A 71 2.58 -18.17 3.78
N HIS A 72 2.31 -19.17 2.92
CA HIS A 72 2.02 -18.93 1.50
C HIS A 72 0.69 -18.17 1.31
N GLY A 73 -0.34 -18.52 2.08
CA GLY A 73 -1.60 -17.80 2.07
C GLY A 73 -1.43 -16.33 2.45
N PHE A 74 -0.63 -16.08 3.49
CA PHE A 74 -0.32 -14.72 3.94
C PHE A 74 0.53 -13.96 2.93
N GLU A 75 1.56 -14.58 2.37
CA GLU A 75 2.36 -14.01 1.28
C GLU A 75 1.46 -13.53 0.12
N GLY A 76 0.52 -14.37 -0.31
CA GLY A 76 -0.42 -14.03 -1.38
C GLY A 76 -1.27 -12.79 -1.07
N LYS A 77 -1.68 -12.58 0.19
CA LYS A 77 -2.39 -11.36 0.61
C LYS A 77 -1.48 -10.14 0.60
N MET A 78 -0.25 -10.28 1.10
CA MET A 78 0.73 -9.21 1.10
C MET A 78 1.16 -8.81 -0.32
N MET A 79 1.25 -9.76 -1.25
CA MET A 79 1.53 -9.49 -2.68
C MET A 79 0.44 -8.64 -3.33
N ARG A 80 -0.84 -8.89 -2.99
CA ARG A 80 -1.95 -8.06 -3.50
C ARG A 80 -1.84 -6.62 -3.01
N LEU A 81 -1.57 -6.42 -1.71
CA LEU A 81 -1.32 -5.09 -1.15
C LEU A 81 -0.13 -4.40 -1.82
N TYR A 82 0.97 -5.14 -2.03
CA TYR A 82 2.15 -4.64 -2.71
C TYR A 82 1.82 -4.12 -4.12
N TYR A 83 1.12 -4.92 -4.93
CA TYR A 83 0.75 -4.51 -6.28
C TYR A 83 -0.25 -3.36 -6.30
N LEU A 84 -1.26 -3.39 -5.41
CA LEU A 84 -2.25 -2.31 -5.31
C LEU A 84 -1.59 -0.95 -5.02
N VAL A 85 -0.64 -0.92 -4.08
CA VAL A 85 0.13 0.29 -3.74
C VAL A 85 1.15 0.64 -4.83
N GLY A 86 1.65 -0.35 -5.58
CA GLY A 86 2.51 -0.12 -6.72
C GLY A 86 1.79 0.54 -7.90
N PHE A 87 0.58 0.06 -8.22
CA PHE A 87 -0.27 0.61 -9.27
C PHE A 87 -0.83 1.98 -8.92
N SER A 88 -0.96 2.30 -7.63
CA SER A 88 -1.52 3.59 -7.22
C SER A 88 -0.71 4.81 -7.56
N ARG A 89 0.53 4.63 -8.03
CA ARG A 89 1.37 5.69 -8.60
C ARG A 89 0.74 6.43 -9.79
N SER A 90 -0.23 5.83 -10.48
CA SER A 90 -0.96 6.53 -11.54
C SER A 90 -1.90 7.62 -11.04
N TYR A 91 -2.25 7.65 -9.75
CA TYR A 91 -3.22 8.60 -9.20
C TYR A 91 -2.85 9.18 -7.82
N VAL A 92 -1.92 8.58 -7.08
CA VAL A 92 -1.34 9.12 -5.85
C VAL A 92 0.17 9.21 -6.03
N ASP A 93 0.83 10.31 -5.64
CA ASP A 93 2.29 10.42 -5.69
C ASP A 93 2.90 9.72 -4.48
N LEU A 94 2.61 8.42 -4.43
CA LEU A 94 3.17 7.50 -3.49
C LEU A 94 4.62 7.27 -3.91
N ASN A 95 5.51 8.17 -3.46
CA ASN A 95 6.93 7.90 -3.29
C ASN A 95 7.17 6.92 -2.13
N VAL A 96 6.29 5.93 -2.05
CA VAL A 96 6.31 4.83 -1.14
C VAL A 96 7.71 4.24 -1.20
N PRO A 97 8.43 4.18 -0.07
CA PRO A 97 9.75 3.58 -0.04
C PRO A 97 9.63 2.21 -0.70
N LYS A 98 10.67 1.78 -1.44
CA LYS A 98 10.74 0.44 -2.08
C LYS A 98 10.43 -0.71 -1.10
N HIS A 99 10.35 -0.40 0.20
CA HIS A 99 10.16 -1.25 1.35
C HIS A 99 8.70 -1.34 1.85
N PHE A 100 7.68 -0.82 1.15
CA PHE A 100 6.29 -1.00 1.58
C PHE A 100 5.91 -2.48 1.61
N PHE A 101 5.68 -2.91 2.84
CA PHE A 101 5.57 -4.30 3.27
C PHE A 101 6.65 -5.23 2.70
N TYR A 102 7.91 -4.81 2.86
CA TYR A 102 9.07 -5.71 2.91
C TYR A 102 9.80 -6.02 1.60
N GLN A 103 9.88 -5.16 0.58
CA GLN A 103 10.70 -5.41 -0.63
C GLN A 103 10.32 -6.65 -1.48
N SER A 104 9.63 -7.64 -0.92
CA SER A 104 8.84 -8.69 -1.51
C SER A 104 8.23 -9.50 -0.35
N PRO A 105 6.92 -9.75 -0.32
CA PRO A 105 6.28 -10.74 0.55
C PRO A 105 7.01 -12.09 0.64
N LYS A 106 7.75 -12.44 -0.42
CA LYS A 106 8.67 -13.58 -0.49
C LYS A 106 9.62 -13.68 0.66
N ILE A 107 9.97 -12.58 1.31
CA ILE A 107 10.83 -12.55 2.49
C ILE A 107 10.32 -13.47 3.61
N ILE A 108 9.01 -13.63 3.75
CA ILE A 108 8.40 -14.51 4.77
C ILE A 108 8.81 -15.98 4.53
N LEU A 109 8.91 -16.38 3.25
CA LEU A 109 9.21 -17.75 2.83
C LEU A 109 10.68 -17.99 2.47
N GLU A 110 11.39 -16.94 2.00
CA GLU A 110 12.74 -17.04 1.46
C GLU A 110 13.80 -16.50 2.44
N GLY A 111 13.38 -15.73 3.46
CA GLY A 111 14.29 -14.96 4.31
C GLY A 111 15.02 -13.86 3.51
N PHE A 112 15.94 -13.14 4.16
CA PHE A 112 16.67 -12.03 3.53
C PHE A 112 17.87 -11.59 4.39
N TYR A 113 18.62 -10.64 3.83
CA TYR A 113 19.79 -10.04 4.47
C TYR A 113 19.55 -8.56 4.74
N ILE A 114 19.75 -8.16 5.99
CA ILE A 114 19.91 -6.76 6.35
C ILE A 114 21.39 -6.42 6.18
N GLN A 115 21.66 -5.42 5.33
CA GLN A 115 22.96 -4.80 5.21
C GLN A 115 22.83 -3.32 5.58
N GLU A 116 23.03 -3.01 6.87
CA GLU A 116 23.33 -1.64 7.31
C GLU A 116 24.84 -1.51 7.49
N GLU A 117 25.37 -0.27 7.43
CA GLU A 117 26.80 0.05 7.43
C GLU A 117 27.63 -0.66 8.52
N ILE A 118 26.98 -1.10 9.61
CA ILE A 118 27.63 -1.65 10.80
C ILE A 118 27.15 -3.08 11.14
N ASN A 119 26.00 -3.53 10.59
CA ASN A 119 25.41 -4.82 10.94
C ASN A 119 24.96 -5.60 9.71
N LYS A 120 25.57 -6.78 9.51
CA LYS A 120 25.10 -7.79 8.57
C LYS A 120 24.35 -8.86 9.34
N LYS A 121 23.03 -8.89 9.24
CA LYS A 121 22.19 -9.93 9.86
C LYS A 121 21.37 -10.64 8.80
N ARG A 122 21.50 -11.96 8.73
CA ARG A 122 20.59 -12.81 7.97
C ARG A 122 19.37 -13.09 8.84
N ILE A 123 18.19 -12.85 8.30
CA ILE A 123 16.95 -13.25 8.93
C ILE A 123 16.41 -14.43 8.14
N PRO A 124 16.17 -15.57 8.79
CA PRO A 124 15.73 -16.76 8.11
C PRO A 124 14.25 -16.68 7.71
N PRO A 125 13.78 -17.61 6.86
CA PRO A 125 12.36 -17.85 6.64
C PRO A 125 11.61 -18.17 7.93
N PHE A 126 10.33 -17.79 7.99
CA PHE A 126 9.47 -17.96 9.16
C PHE A 126 9.14 -19.43 9.51
N ASN A 127 9.53 -20.39 8.66
CA ASN A 127 9.32 -21.81 8.89
C ASN A 127 10.64 -22.58 9.04
N GLN A 128 11.74 -21.92 9.39
CA GLN A 128 13.04 -22.62 9.50
C GLN A 128 12.95 -23.83 10.46
N ASP A 129 12.24 -23.68 11.56
CA ASP A 129 12.15 -24.69 12.62
C ASP A 129 10.80 -25.43 12.67
N GLY A 130 9.97 -25.31 11.62
CA GLY A 130 8.65 -25.96 11.59
C GLY A 130 7.58 -25.27 12.45
N LYS A 131 7.88 -24.11 13.04
CA LYS A 131 6.99 -23.34 13.92
C LYS A 131 7.44 -21.89 13.97
N LEU A 132 6.50 -20.98 14.26
CA LEU A 132 6.84 -19.59 14.53
C LEU A 132 7.50 -19.45 15.91
N ASP A 133 8.69 -18.89 15.94
CA ASP A 133 9.37 -18.48 17.15
C ASP A 133 8.84 -17.13 17.69
N LYS A 134 9.41 -16.67 18.81
CA LYS A 134 8.98 -15.41 19.44
C LYS A 134 9.30 -14.19 18.58
N GLU A 135 10.41 -14.21 17.85
CA GLU A 135 10.88 -13.10 17.02
C GLU A 135 10.00 -12.98 15.76
N GLU A 136 9.72 -14.10 15.10
CA GLU A 136 8.84 -14.19 13.93
C GLU A 136 7.41 -13.77 14.27
N LEU A 137 6.88 -14.21 15.42
CA LEU A 137 5.58 -13.76 15.93
C LEU A 137 5.56 -12.24 16.16
N LEU A 138 6.61 -11.67 16.73
CA LEU A 138 6.69 -10.24 17.03
C LEU A 138 6.80 -9.39 15.76
N ILE A 139 7.49 -9.90 14.73
CA ILE A 139 7.51 -9.28 13.40
C ILE A 139 6.10 -9.30 12.82
N LEU A 140 5.42 -10.46 12.84
CA LEU A 140 4.05 -10.58 12.33
C LEU A 140 3.07 -9.66 13.08
N GLU A 141 3.17 -9.57 14.40
CA GLU A 141 2.38 -8.64 15.23
C GLU A 141 2.62 -7.18 14.85
N THR A 142 3.88 -6.82 14.60
CA THR A 142 4.25 -5.46 14.20
C THR A 142 3.70 -5.13 12.80
N MET A 143 3.79 -6.07 11.85
CA MET A 143 3.16 -5.98 10.52
C MET A 143 1.67 -5.72 10.62
N THR A 144 0.98 -6.57 11.39
CA THR A 144 -0.45 -6.46 11.63
C THR A 144 -0.82 -5.13 12.27
N GLY A 145 -0.01 -4.66 13.23
CA GLY A 145 -0.18 -3.36 13.86
C GLY A 145 -0.11 -2.20 12.88
N TYR A 146 0.85 -2.20 11.96
CA TYR A 146 0.95 -1.17 10.92
C TYR A 146 -0.23 -1.22 9.95
N MET A 147 -0.60 -2.42 9.46
CA MET A 147 -1.78 -2.57 8.59
C MET A 147 -3.06 -2.05 9.26
N LYS A 148 -3.25 -2.36 10.55
CA LYS A 148 -4.38 -1.83 11.34
C LYS A 148 -4.36 -0.31 11.45
N GLN A 149 -3.19 0.30 11.63
CA GLN A 149 -3.08 1.77 11.69
C GLN A 149 -3.42 2.40 10.34
N VAL A 150 -2.94 1.82 9.23
CA VAL A 150 -3.28 2.29 7.88
C VAL A 150 -4.79 2.17 7.66
N LYS A 151 -5.37 1.00 7.92
CA LYS A 151 -6.82 0.74 7.76
C LYS A 151 -7.67 1.72 8.57
N ARG A 152 -7.32 1.96 9.84
CA ARG A 152 -8.07 2.89 10.70
C ARG A 152 -8.02 4.33 10.21
N GLY A 153 -6.88 4.77 9.66
CA GLY A 153 -6.78 6.16 9.23
C GLY A 153 -7.38 6.43 7.84
N ILE A 154 -7.72 5.40 7.07
CA ILE A 154 -8.55 5.52 5.86
C ILE A 154 -10.05 5.35 6.15
N GLU A 155 -10.44 5.05 7.39
CA GLU A 155 -11.84 4.88 7.80
C GLU A 155 -12.42 6.18 8.39
N VAL A 156 -13.70 6.45 8.10
CA VAL A 156 -14.53 7.44 8.81
C VAL A 156 -15.21 6.78 10.03
N SER A 157 -15.55 5.51 9.90
CA SER A 157 -16.15 4.67 10.94
C SER A 157 -15.83 3.20 10.68
N SER A 158 -16.19 2.29 11.59
CA SER A 158 -15.73 0.89 11.64
C SER A 158 -15.89 0.06 10.37
N ASN A 159 -16.64 0.52 9.36
CA ASN A 159 -16.80 -0.14 8.05
C ASN A 159 -17.05 0.88 6.91
N LYS A 160 -16.68 2.15 7.09
CA LYS A 160 -16.87 3.17 6.05
C LYS A 160 -15.54 3.81 5.68
N VAL A 161 -15.13 3.62 4.43
CA VAL A 161 -13.92 4.23 3.86
C VAL A 161 -14.14 5.74 3.68
N ASN A 162 -13.12 6.52 4.01
CA ASN A 162 -13.07 7.95 3.75
C ASN A 162 -12.61 8.19 2.32
N THR A 163 -13.52 8.09 1.36
CA THR A 163 -13.22 8.25 -0.08
C THR A 163 -12.78 9.68 -0.43
N GLU A 164 -13.10 10.65 0.44
CA GLU A 164 -12.64 12.04 0.37
C GLU A 164 -11.28 12.28 1.03
N LEU A 165 -10.58 11.23 1.51
CA LEU A 165 -9.27 11.38 2.15
C LEU A 165 -8.27 12.04 1.19
N PRO A 166 -7.69 13.19 1.54
CA PRO A 166 -6.69 13.83 0.69
C PRO A 166 -5.49 12.92 0.41
N LYS A 167 -5.00 12.91 -0.85
CA LYS A 167 -3.89 12.07 -1.32
C LYS A 167 -2.62 12.23 -0.48
N ASP A 168 -2.29 13.47 -0.11
CA ASP A 168 -1.17 13.82 0.76
C ASP A 168 -1.32 13.25 2.18
N LYS A 169 -2.56 13.20 2.70
CA LYS A 169 -2.83 12.58 4.01
C LYS A 169 -2.70 11.07 3.95
N LEU A 170 -3.19 10.45 2.89
CA LEU A 170 -2.99 9.02 2.65
C LEU A 170 -1.49 8.70 2.56
N GLU A 171 -0.74 9.46 1.77
CA GLU A 171 0.71 9.34 1.66
C GLU A 171 1.35 9.44 3.05
N GLN A 172 1.08 10.49 3.81
CA GLN A 172 1.63 10.66 5.16
C GLN A 172 1.29 9.49 6.10
N LEU A 173 0.06 8.96 6.01
CA LEU A 173 -0.38 7.82 6.80
C LEU A 173 0.38 6.55 6.44
N ILE A 174 0.56 6.29 5.15
CA ILE A 174 1.36 5.19 4.60
C ILE A 174 2.83 5.36 4.99
N PHE A 175 3.42 6.55 4.77
CA PHE A 175 4.79 6.87 5.11
C PHE A 175 5.07 6.79 6.61
N LYS A 176 4.16 7.25 7.47
CA LYS A 176 4.35 7.12 8.92
C LYS A 176 4.56 5.67 9.34
N GLN A 177 3.87 4.73 8.69
CA GLN A 177 4.01 3.31 8.99
C GLN A 177 5.17 2.65 8.23
N VAL A 178 5.55 3.15 7.05
CA VAL A 178 6.52 2.47 6.16
C VAL A 178 7.86 3.18 5.95
N SER A 179 7.99 4.46 6.30
CA SER A 179 9.30 5.16 6.38
C SER A 179 10.27 4.50 7.39
N HIS A 180 9.78 3.54 8.17
CA HIS A 180 10.60 2.62 8.93
C HIS A 180 11.19 1.60 7.94
N ASN A 181 12.45 1.81 7.52
CA ASN A 181 13.22 0.82 6.76
C ASN A 181 13.12 -0.56 7.42
N TYR A 182 13.24 -1.65 6.67
CA TYR A 182 13.22 -3.03 7.20
C TYR A 182 14.01 -3.19 8.51
N PRO A 183 15.30 -2.77 8.60
CA PRO A 183 16.03 -2.87 9.85
C PRO A 183 15.24 -2.23 10.98
N LYS A 184 14.63 -1.06 10.78
CA LYS A 184 13.85 -0.37 11.80
C LYS A 184 12.59 -1.12 12.23
N THR A 185 11.79 -1.76 11.37
CA THR A 185 10.64 -2.56 11.85
C THR A 185 11.07 -3.80 12.62
N TYR A 186 12.11 -4.46 12.12
CA TYR A 186 12.75 -5.56 12.83
C TYR A 186 13.30 -5.11 14.19
N PHE A 187 14.04 -4.00 14.23
CA PHE A 187 14.58 -3.38 15.44
C PHE A 187 13.47 -2.87 16.36
N ASP A 188 12.40 -2.29 15.84
CA ASP A 188 11.22 -1.85 16.60
C ASP A 188 10.50 -3.06 17.21
N ALA A 189 10.51 -4.21 16.54
CA ALA A 189 10.05 -5.46 17.10
C ALA A 189 11.01 -5.92 18.22
N ILE A 190 12.29 -6.14 17.93
CA ILE A 190 13.23 -6.74 18.90
C ILE A 190 13.65 -5.83 20.06
N ASN A 191 13.40 -4.51 19.98
CA ASN A 191 13.70 -3.54 21.05
C ASN A 191 12.46 -3.07 21.85
N LYS A 192 11.28 -3.68 21.64
CA LYS A 192 10.11 -3.51 22.51
C LYS A 192 10.20 -4.39 23.75
#